data_AF-A0A842Y935-F1
#
_entry.id   AF-A0A842Y935-F1
#
_cell.length_a   1.000
_cell.length_b   1.000
_cell.length_c   1.000
_cell.angle_alpha   90.00
_cell.angle_beta   90.00
_cell.angle_gamma   90.00
#
_symmetry.space_group_name_H-M   'P 1'
#
loop_
_entity.id
_entity.type
_entity.pdbx_description
1 polymer ?
#
loop_
_entity_poly.entity_id
_entity_poly.type
_entity_poly.pdbx_seq_one_letter_code
_entity_poly.pdbx_strand_id
1 'polypeptide(L)'
;MKINIPKIKPTLGFQICPVCGGKTEYAGISSGHIFPAIHTGQMYICRECGYQGSFIIEVDDPDDVSKIKEALHGYNEDIEKSMFSFPEKWRWFWKVILFHASSVKPTIPP
;
A
#
# COMPACT_ATOMS: atom_id res chain seq x y z
N MET A 1 42.52 -12.76 -3.36
CA MET A 1 41.77 -11.50 -3.46
C MET A 1 40.61 -11.58 -2.47
N LYS A 2 40.64 -10.82 -1.37
CA LYS A 2 39.56 -10.83 -0.37
C LYS A 2 38.50 -9.82 -0.82
N ILE A 3 37.34 -10.31 -1.21
CA ILE A 3 36.21 -9.46 -1.63
C ILE A 3 35.59 -8.92 -0.33
N ASN A 4 35.85 -7.65 -0.02
CA ASN A 4 35.16 -6.94 1.05
C ASN A 4 33.73 -6.65 0.57
N ILE A 5 32.77 -7.44 1.04
CA ILE A 5 31.35 -7.14 0.86
C ILE A 5 31.04 -6.00 1.83
N PRO A 6 30.72 -4.78 1.36
CA PRO A 6 30.35 -3.69 2.25
C PRO A 6 29.10 -4.10 3.03
N LYS A 7 29.15 -3.97 4.36
CA LYS A 7 27.99 -4.13 5.23
C LYS A 7 26.92 -3.13 4.75
N ILE A 8 25.90 -3.62 4.07
CA ILE A 8 24.71 -2.85 3.71
C ILE A 8 24.06 -2.49 5.05
N LYS A 9 24.31 -1.27 5.53
CA LYS A 9 23.51 -0.70 6.61
C LYS A 9 22.09 -0.58 6.04
N PRO A 10 21.05 -1.06 6.73
CA PRO A 10 19.70 -0.68 6.36
C PRO A 10 19.60 0.82 6.68
N THR A 11 19.76 1.66 5.66
CA THR A 11 19.30 3.04 5.75
C THR A 11 17.81 2.95 5.98
N LEU A 12 17.37 3.20 7.22
CA LEU A 12 15.97 3.44 7.52
C LEU A 12 15.61 4.72 6.78
N GLY A 13 15.18 4.61 5.53
CA GLY A 13 14.56 5.71 4.80
C GLY A 13 13.37 6.25 5.60
N PHE A 14 13.12 7.54 5.48
CA PHE A 14 11.95 8.20 6.03
C PHE A 14 10.71 7.70 5.31
N GLN A 15 9.80 7.07 6.05
CA GLN A 15 8.52 6.57 5.53
C GLN A 15 7.43 7.63 5.69
N ILE A 16 7.07 8.28 4.59
CA ILE A 16 6.14 9.41 4.58
C ILE A 16 4.82 9.04 3.90
N CYS A 17 3.77 9.70 4.37
CA CYS A 17 2.40 9.49 3.92
C CYS A 17 2.22 10.07 2.51
N PRO A 18 1.69 9.29 1.56
CA PRO A 18 1.48 9.75 0.20
C PRO A 18 0.36 10.80 0.07
N VAL A 19 -0.39 11.07 1.15
CA VAL A 19 -1.50 12.03 1.15
C VAL A 19 -1.10 13.37 1.75
N CYS A 20 -0.46 13.35 2.92
CA CYS A 20 -0.15 14.58 3.66
C CYS A 20 1.35 14.79 3.94
N GLY A 21 2.22 13.89 3.47
CA GLY A 21 3.65 13.91 3.79
C GLY A 21 3.97 13.67 5.27
N GLY A 22 2.97 13.33 6.08
CA GLY A 22 3.10 13.02 7.51
C GLY A 22 3.77 11.67 7.75
N LYS A 23 4.07 11.35 9.01
CA LYS A 23 4.72 10.08 9.34
C LYS A 23 3.75 8.91 9.15
N THR A 24 4.26 7.79 8.65
CA THR A 24 3.52 6.52 8.55
C THR A 24 4.02 5.50 9.55
N GLU A 25 3.10 4.69 10.08
CA GLU A 25 3.37 3.60 11.00
C GLU A 25 2.92 2.28 10.37
N TYR A 26 3.76 1.26 10.50
CA TYR A 26 3.41 -0.08 10.04
C TYR A 26 2.32 -0.70 10.92
N ALA A 27 1.23 -1.13 10.28
CA ALA A 27 0.03 -1.67 10.89
C ALA A 27 -0.17 -3.18 10.65
N GLY A 28 0.83 -3.86 10.07
CA GLY A 28 0.80 -5.31 9.84
C GLY A 28 0.60 -5.71 8.37
N ILE A 29 0.18 -6.95 8.14
CA ILE A 29 -0.05 -7.52 6.79
C ILE A 29 -1.52 -7.89 6.66
N SER A 30 -2.21 -7.33 5.65
CA SER A 30 -3.63 -7.59 5.43
C SER A 30 -3.91 -8.92 4.70
N SER A 31 -2.92 -9.52 4.05
CA SER A 31 -3.12 -10.72 3.21
C SER A 31 -3.11 -12.04 3.99
N GLY A 32 -2.81 -12.04 5.29
CA GLY A 32 -2.70 -13.26 6.11
C GLY A 32 -1.53 -14.19 5.73
N HIS A 33 -0.83 -13.91 4.63
CA HIS A 33 0.32 -14.67 4.13
C HIS A 33 1.57 -13.82 4.19
N ILE A 34 2.58 -14.29 4.94
CA ILE A 34 3.88 -13.66 5.04
C ILE A 34 4.77 -14.30 3.98
N PHE A 35 4.99 -13.62 2.86
CA PHE A 35 5.96 -14.05 1.87
C PHE A 35 7.30 -13.41 2.21
N PRO A 36 8.33 -14.21 2.56
CA PRO A 36 9.66 -13.66 2.79
C PRO A 36 10.16 -13.00 1.50
N ALA A 37 10.64 -11.76 1.61
CA ALA A 37 11.10 -10.89 0.51
C ALA A 37 10.02 -10.30 -0.43
N ILE A 38 8.72 -10.45 -0.12
CA ILE A 38 7.65 -9.77 -0.87
C ILE A 38 6.87 -8.87 0.09
N HIS A 39 7.06 -7.56 -0.05
CA HIS A 39 6.39 -6.52 0.73
C HIS A 39 4.93 -6.25 0.28
N THR A 40 4.28 -7.23 -0.36
CA THR A 40 2.89 -7.09 -0.81
C THR A 40 1.93 -7.31 0.36
N GLY A 41 0.97 -6.39 0.53
CA GLY A 41 -0.07 -6.50 1.55
C GLY A 41 0.33 -5.95 2.92
N GLN A 42 1.53 -5.36 3.06
CA GLN A 42 1.86 -4.52 4.20
C GLN A 42 0.86 -3.36 4.28
N MET A 43 0.47 -2.99 5.49
CA MET A 43 -0.48 -1.92 5.74
C MET A 43 0.21 -0.85 6.58
N TYR A 44 -0.02 0.40 6.23
CA TYR A 44 0.53 1.56 6.92
C TYR A 44 -0.60 2.50 7.28
N ILE A 45 -0.46 3.15 8.44
CA ILE A 45 -1.42 4.13 8.95
C ILE A 45 -0.69 5.46 9.14
N CYS A 46 -1.31 6.53 8.66
CA CYS A 46 -0.91 7.89 8.99
C CYS A 46 -1.88 8.47 10.02
N ARG A 47 -1.37 8.83 11.21
CA ARG A 47 -2.19 9.41 12.29
C ARG A 47 -2.61 10.85 12.02
N GLU A 48 -1.92 11.55 11.13
CA GLU A 48 -2.19 12.97 10.82
C GLU A 48 -3.42 13.14 9.93
N CYS A 49 -3.55 12.33 8.87
CA CYS A 49 -4.67 12.43 7.92
C CYS A 49 -5.61 11.22 7.90
N GLY A 50 -5.31 10.17 8.66
CA GLY A 50 -6.10 8.94 8.68
C GLY A 50 -5.91 8.02 7.47
N TYR A 51 -4.90 8.28 6.62
CA TYR A 51 -4.56 7.37 5.52
C TYR A 51 -4.28 5.97 6.06
N GLN A 52 -4.92 4.97 5.45
CA GLN A 52 -4.67 3.55 5.69
C GLN A 52 -4.51 2.86 4.35
N GLY A 53 -3.32 2.30 4.08
CA GLY A 53 -3.06 1.64 2.81
C GLY A 53 -1.70 0.98 2.76
N SER A 54 -1.44 0.27 1.67
CA SER A 54 -0.18 -0.46 1.46
C SER A 54 0.90 0.37 0.79
N PHE A 55 0.64 1.64 0.49
CA PHE A 55 1.55 2.49 -0.24
C PHE A 55 2.14 3.55 0.70
N ILE A 56 3.47 3.66 0.68
CA ILE A 56 4.22 4.68 1.39
C ILE A 56 5.30 5.21 0.45
N ILE A 57 5.77 6.43 0.73
CA ILE A 57 6.92 6.99 0.04
C ILE A 57 8.12 6.81 0.97
N GLU A 58 9.17 6.16 0.47
CA GLU A 58 10.43 6.01 1.20
C GLU A 58 11.43 7.02 0.65
N VAL A 59 12.03 7.82 1.54
CA VAL A 59 12.96 8.89 1.19
C VAL A 59 14.23 8.70 1.99
N ASP A 60 15.40 8.69 1.34
CA ASP A 60 16.67 8.49 2.04
C ASP A 60 17.18 9.76 2.74
N ASP A 61 16.75 10.94 2.26
CA ASP A 61 17.25 12.24 2.70
C ASP A 61 16.16 13.11 3.37
N PRO A 62 16.45 13.75 4.52
CA PRO A 62 15.47 14.54 5.25
C PRO A 62 15.11 15.87 4.56
N ASP A 63 15.99 16.46 3.75
CA ASP A 63 15.68 17.68 3.00
C ASP A 63 14.63 17.40 1.91
N ASP A 64 14.67 16.21 1.32
CA ASP A 64 13.70 15.77 0.33
C ASP A 64 12.32 15.46 0.94
N VAL A 65 12.26 15.03 2.21
CA VAL A 65 10.98 14.88 2.93
C VAL A 65 10.21 16.19 2.97
N SER A 66 10.90 17.30 3.25
CA SER A 66 10.26 18.62 3.35
C SER A 66 9.70 19.07 2.01
N LYS A 67 10.47 18.92 0.93
CA LYS A 67 10.05 19.25 -0.44
C LYS A 67 8.84 18.41 -0.88
N ILE A 68 8.86 17.11 -0.60
CA ILE A 68 7.75 16.21 -0.96
C ILE A 68 6.50 16.58 -0.17
N LYS A 69 6.64 16.90 1.12
CA LYS A 69 5.52 17.35 1.95
C LYS A 69 4.89 18.63 1.38
N GLU A 70 5.70 19.62 1.03
CA GLU A 70 5.21 20.86 0.41
C GLU A 70 4.51 20.60 -0.93
N ALA A 71 5.09 19.76 -1.78
CA ALA A 71 4.48 19.37 -3.06
C ALA A 71 3.13 18.64 -2.89
N LEU A 72 3.01 17.77 -1.88
CA LEU A 72 1.76 17.06 -1.58
C LEU A 72 0.66 18.00 -1.08
N HIS A 73 1.01 19.02 -0.29
CA HIS A 73 0.06 20.04 0.12
C HIS A 73 -0.47 20.85 -1.06
N GLY A 74 0.38 21.18 -2.04
CA GLY A 74 -0.05 21.84 -3.28
C GLY A 74 -0.92 20.95 -4.18
N TYR A 75 -0.64 19.64 -4.25
CA TYR A 75 -1.40 18.73 -5.12
C TYR A 75 -2.79 18.39 -4.58
N ASN A 76 -3.00 18.40 -3.27
CA ASN A 76 -4.27 18.02 -2.63
C ASN A 76 -5.44 18.97 -2.96
N GLU A 77 -5.14 20.21 -3.35
CA GLU A 77 -6.17 21.17 -3.82
C GLU A 77 -6.74 20.77 -5.19
N ASP A 78 -5.97 20.02 -5.99
CA ASP A 78 -6.31 19.61 -7.36
C ASP A 78 -6.68 18.12 -7.51
N ILE A 79 -6.72 17.34 -6.42
CA ILE A 79 -7.22 15.96 -6.47
C ILE A 79 -8.75 15.99 -6.58
N GLU A 80 -9.21 16.31 -7.78
CA GLU A 80 -10.48 15.85 -8.31
C GLU A 80 -10.48 14.33 -8.14
N LYS A 81 -11.19 13.85 -7.12
CA LYS A 81 -11.33 12.43 -6.77
C LYS A 81 -11.48 11.65 -8.06
N SER A 82 -10.44 10.93 -8.46
CA SER A 82 -10.57 10.02 -9.59
C SER A 82 -11.65 9.01 -9.19
N MET A 83 -12.85 9.23 -9.74
CA MET A 83 -13.97 8.31 -9.66
C MET A 83 -13.59 7.14 -10.54
N PHE A 84 -12.64 6.31 -10.07
CA PHE A 84 -12.47 4.98 -10.60
C PHE A 84 -13.72 4.19 -10.22
N SER A 85 -14.75 4.35 -11.06
CA SER A 85 -15.99 3.60 -10.96
C SER A 85 -15.87 2.44 -11.93
N PHE A 86 -16.01 1.21 -11.40
CA PHE A 86 -16.08 0.05 -12.26
C PHE A 86 -17.31 0.18 -13.18
N PRO A 87 -17.15 -0.04 -14.50
CA PRO A 87 -18.29 -0.06 -15.41
C PRO A 87 -19.36 -1.02 -14.90
N GLU A 88 -20.65 -0.68 -15.04
CA GLU A 88 -21.75 -1.48 -14.48
C GLU A 88 -21.72 -2.95 -14.91
N LYS A 89 -21.27 -3.21 -16.14
CA LYS A 89 -21.09 -4.56 -16.70
C LYS A 89 -20.11 -5.41 -15.87
N TRP A 90 -19.03 -4.80 -15.37
CA TRP A 90 -18.05 -5.46 -14.52
C TRP A 90 -18.60 -5.75 -13.12
N ARG A 91 -19.41 -4.82 -12.55
CA ARG A 91 -20.10 -5.06 -11.28
C ARG A 91 -21.08 -6.23 -11.37
N TRP A 92 -21.78 -6.37 -12.50
CA TRP A 92 -22.69 -7.49 -12.74
C TRP A 92 -21.93 -8.82 -12.90
N PHE A 93 -20.85 -8.82 -13.68
CA PHE A 93 -19.99 -10.00 -13.84
C PHE A 93 -19.51 -10.56 -12.48
N TRP A 94 -19.00 -9.69 -11.60
CA TRP A 94 -18.55 -10.12 -10.26
C TRP A 94 -19.68 -10.62 -9.37
N LYS A 95 -20.89 -10.05 -9.46
CA LYS A 95 -22.07 -10.57 -8.74
C LYS A 95 -22.41 -11.99 -9.18
N VAL A 96 -22.37 -12.29 -10.47
CA VAL A 96 -22.67 -13.63 -11.00
C VAL A 96 -21.62 -14.65 -10.55
N ILE A 97 -20.33 -14.31 -10.64
CA ILE A 97 -19.23 -15.19 -10.22
C ILE A 97 -19.32 -15.52 -8.72
N LEU A 98 -19.54 -14.52 -7.87
CA LEU A 98 -19.65 -14.73 -6.41
C LEU A 98 -20.91 -15.52 -6.02
N PHE A 99 -22.01 -15.34 -6.76
CA PHE A 99 -23.24 -16.11 -6.55
C PHE A 99 -23.06 -17.60 -6.91
N HIS A 100 -22.34 -17.90 -8.00
CA HIS A 100 -22.02 -19.27 -8.37
C HIS A 100 -21.00 -19.93 -7.44
N ALA A 101 -19.99 -19.19 -6.96
CA ALA A 101 -19.02 -19.70 -5.99
C ALA A 101 -19.68 -20.17 -4.67
N SER A 102 -20.75 -19.50 -4.24
CA SER A 102 -21.50 -19.87 -3.03
C SER A 102 -22.39 -21.11 -3.19
N SER A 103 -22.64 -21.59 -4.42
CA SER A 103 -23.49 -22.76 -4.68
C SER A 103 -22.71 -24.08 -4.82
N VAL A 104 -21.38 -24.03 -4.84
CA VAL A 104 -20.53 -25.23 -4.87
C VAL A 104 -20.23 -25.64 -3.43
N LYS A 105 -21.05 -26.52 -2.85
CA LYS A 105 -20.66 -27.24 -1.62
C LYS A 105 -19.43 -28.09 -1.94
N PRO A 106 -18.38 -28.09 -1.09
CA PRO A 106 -17.29 -29.04 -1.25
C PRO A 106 -17.84 -30.45 -1.02
N THR A 107 -17.96 -31.24 -2.08
CA THR A 107 -18.13 -32.70 -1.98
C THR A 107 -16.80 -33.28 -1.52
N ILE A 108 -16.73 -33.64 -0.24
CA ILE A 108 -15.65 -34.46 0.31
C ILE A 108 -15.92 -35.88 -0.21
N PRO A 109 -15.03 -36.49 -1.02
CA PRO A 109 -15.16 -37.90 -1.39
C PRO A 109 -14.96 -38.80 -0.16
N PRO A 110 -15.58 -40.00 -0.14
CA PRO A 110 -15.64 -40.87 1.03
C PRO A 110 -14.27 -41.34 1.54
#